data_AF-A0A950X894-F1
#
_entry.id   AF-A0A950X894-F1
#
_cell.length_a   1.000
_cell.length_b   1.000
_cell.length_c   1.000
_cell.angle_alpha   90.00
_cell.angle_beta   90.00
_cell.angle_gamma   90.00
#
_symmetry.space_group_name_H-M   'P 1'
#
loop_
_entity.id
_entity.type
_entity.pdbx_description
1 polymer ?
#
loop_
_entity_poly.entity_id
_entity_poly.type
_entity_poly.pdbx_seq_one_letter_code
_entity_poly.pdbx_strand_id
1 'polypeptide(L)'
;MQRQNWRLYIGLLFAAGCWAQTAASSRALTWQETQAKFRANNPTLLAGQVTIDEARADEITASLRPNPDFTASTDGTQITPHEGVFRPFSGTLYIGTLSYLHERQHKRELRLASAQQATAIAVSAQSDLERNLMFNLRDAFVRVLLQKAVLGVAKENIEEYDKEIGINQDRYKVGAIAKVDFQRLDLQRVQFESDLTTAQVNLRTAKIDLLQLLRDRTPVDEFDVKEEFDFEEPAITLDELRAAALSTRPDLKEAQQS
;
A
#
# COMPACT_ATOMS: atom_id res chain seq x y z
N MET A 1 -70.03 -22.98 8.12
CA MET A 1 -68.56 -22.81 8.19
C MET A 1 -67.94 -23.52 7.00
N GLN A 2 -67.84 -22.85 5.86
CA GLN A 2 -67.28 -23.38 4.61
C GLN A 2 -65.84 -22.89 4.49
N ARG A 3 -64.88 -23.81 4.29
CA ARG A 3 -63.51 -23.51 3.86
C ARG A 3 -63.38 -23.86 2.40
N GLN A 4 -63.20 -22.83 1.58
CA GLN A 4 -63.11 -22.90 0.12
C GLN A 4 -61.64 -22.91 -0.29
N ASN A 5 -61.18 -24.04 -0.83
CA ASN A 5 -59.86 -24.19 -1.43
C ASN A 5 -59.93 -23.72 -2.88
N TRP A 6 -59.21 -22.66 -3.24
CA TRP A 6 -59.06 -22.25 -4.64
C TRP A 6 -57.59 -22.36 -5.06
N ARG A 7 -57.33 -23.28 -6.01
CA ARG A 7 -56.09 -23.39 -6.78
C ARG A 7 -56.12 -22.36 -7.90
N LEU A 8 -55.14 -21.47 -7.98
CA LEU A 8 -54.93 -20.64 -9.17
C LEU A 8 -53.48 -20.75 -9.65
N TYR A 9 -53.37 -21.33 -10.84
CA TYR A 9 -52.20 -21.34 -11.71
C TYR A 9 -52.01 -19.96 -12.34
N ILE A 10 -50.85 -19.34 -12.13
CA ILE A 10 -50.28 -18.24 -12.93
C ILE A 10 -48.77 -18.47 -12.80
N GLY A 11 -47.98 -18.78 -13.82
CA GLY A 11 -47.91 -18.20 -15.15
C GLY A 11 -46.44 -17.81 -15.34
N LEU A 12 -45.67 -18.70 -15.95
CA LEU A 12 -44.25 -18.55 -16.30
C LEU A 12 -44.04 -17.31 -17.18
N LEU A 13 -43.32 -16.32 -16.67
CA LEU A 13 -42.73 -15.25 -17.48
C LEU A 13 -41.22 -15.28 -17.28
N PHE A 14 -40.56 -15.99 -18.21
CA PHE A 14 -39.13 -15.92 -18.46
C PHE A 14 -38.75 -14.49 -18.85
N ALA A 15 -38.28 -13.69 -17.90
CA ALA A 15 -37.47 -12.52 -18.21
C ALA A 15 -36.03 -13.01 -18.41
N ALA A 16 -35.68 -13.29 -19.67
CA ALA A 16 -34.30 -13.44 -20.10
C ALA A 16 -33.61 -12.07 -19.97
N GLY A 17 -33.19 -11.73 -18.75
CA GLY A 17 -32.21 -10.68 -18.53
C GLY A 17 -30.92 -11.13 -19.20
N CYS A 18 -30.63 -10.57 -20.37
CA CYS A 18 -29.29 -10.59 -20.91
C CYS A 18 -28.39 -9.91 -19.88
N TRP A 19 -27.74 -10.73 -19.05
CA TRP A 19 -26.50 -10.34 -18.40
C TRP A 19 -25.52 -10.13 -19.54
N ALA A 20 -25.46 -8.90 -20.06
CA ALA A 20 -24.28 -8.43 -20.72
C ALA A 20 -23.18 -8.54 -19.68
N GLN A 21 -22.45 -9.67 -19.70
CA GLN A 21 -21.12 -9.72 -19.16
C GLN A 21 -20.38 -8.63 -19.92
N THR A 22 -20.29 -7.44 -19.34
CA THR A 22 -19.20 -6.54 -19.63
C THR A 22 -17.96 -7.36 -19.34
N ALA A 23 -17.39 -7.96 -20.38
CA ALA A 23 -16.03 -8.43 -20.34
C ALA A 23 -15.25 -7.25 -19.76
N ALA A 24 -14.76 -7.41 -18.53
CA ALA A 24 -13.85 -6.47 -17.95
C ALA A 24 -12.64 -6.50 -18.88
N SER A 25 -12.63 -5.57 -19.84
CA SER A 25 -11.46 -5.35 -20.66
C SER A 25 -10.36 -5.04 -19.66
N SER A 26 -9.37 -5.92 -19.59
CA SER A 26 -8.15 -5.69 -18.85
C SER A 26 -7.59 -4.35 -19.30
N ARG A 27 -7.89 -3.29 -18.54
CA ARG A 27 -7.46 -1.94 -18.85
C ARG A 27 -6.07 -1.81 -18.28
N ALA A 28 -5.09 -1.67 -19.16
CA ALA A 28 -3.72 -1.40 -18.75
C ALA A 28 -3.69 -0.07 -17.98
N LEU A 29 -3.08 -0.08 -16.79
CA LEU A 29 -2.97 1.11 -15.94
C LEU A 29 -1.87 2.05 -16.47
N THR A 30 -2.18 3.34 -16.50
CA THR A 30 -1.20 4.41 -16.68
C THR A 30 -0.45 4.71 -15.38
N TRP A 31 0.66 5.46 -15.44
CA TRP A 31 1.38 5.88 -14.23
C TRP A 31 0.47 6.67 -13.28
N GLN A 32 -0.35 7.58 -13.80
CA GLN A 32 -1.23 8.42 -13.00
C GLN A 32 -2.32 7.60 -12.28
N GLU A 33 -2.93 6.63 -12.98
CA GLU A 33 -3.91 5.72 -12.37
C GLU A 33 -3.27 4.82 -11.32
N THR A 34 -2.06 4.34 -11.58
CA THR A 34 -1.26 3.53 -10.64
C THR A 34 -0.97 4.32 -9.37
N GLN A 35 -0.55 5.58 -9.49
CA GLN A 35 -0.29 6.47 -8.36
C GLN A 35 -1.56 6.73 -7.53
N ALA A 36 -2.68 7.03 -8.19
CA ALA A 36 -3.96 7.27 -7.52
C ALA A 36 -4.43 6.03 -6.75
N LYS A 37 -4.33 4.85 -7.38
CA LYS A 37 -4.69 3.58 -6.76
C LYS A 37 -3.79 3.24 -5.57
N PHE A 38 -2.48 3.51 -5.68
CA PHE A 38 -1.54 3.32 -4.59
C PHE A 38 -1.89 4.20 -3.38
N ARG A 39 -2.08 5.50 -3.58
CA ARG A 39 -2.41 6.44 -2.48
C ARG A 39 -3.72 6.07 -1.78
N ALA A 40 -4.70 5.56 -2.52
CA ALA A 40 -5.98 5.17 -1.96
C ALA A 40 -5.91 3.88 -1.11
N ASN A 41 -5.05 2.92 -1.49
CA ASN A 41 -5.11 1.56 -0.93
C ASN A 41 -3.91 1.15 -0.08
N ASN A 42 -2.79 1.89 -0.13
CA ASN A 42 -1.58 1.52 0.56
C ASN A 42 -1.75 1.66 2.09
N PRO A 43 -1.66 0.56 2.87
CA PRO A 43 -1.92 0.58 4.30
C PRO A 43 -0.86 1.35 5.08
N THR A 44 0.38 1.38 4.60
CA THR A 44 1.48 2.11 5.25
C THR A 44 1.27 3.62 5.17
N LEU A 45 0.80 4.13 4.03
CA LEU A 45 0.39 5.54 3.89
C LEU A 45 -0.79 5.88 4.81
N LEU A 46 -1.83 5.03 4.84
CA LEU A 46 -3.00 5.25 5.69
C LEU A 46 -2.64 5.21 7.19
N ALA A 47 -1.77 4.28 7.60
CA ALA A 47 -1.30 4.20 8.98
C ALA A 47 -0.55 5.45 9.41
N GLY A 48 0.30 6.00 8.55
CA GLY A 48 1.01 7.24 8.89
C GLY A 48 0.10 8.48 8.97
N GLN A 49 -1.03 8.49 8.26
CA GLN A 49 -2.06 9.53 8.48
C GLN A 49 -2.67 9.41 9.88
N VAL A 50 -2.91 8.19 10.38
CA VAL A 50 -3.37 7.96 11.74
C VAL A 50 -2.35 8.44 12.77
N THR A 51 -1.05 8.26 12.53
CA THR A 51 0.02 8.81 13.39
C THR A 51 -0.01 10.34 13.47
N ILE A 52 -0.33 11.03 12.37
CA ILE A 52 -0.53 12.50 12.41
C ILE A 52 -1.76 12.85 13.26
N ASP A 53 -2.85 12.12 13.09
CA ASP A 53 -4.09 12.38 13.85
C ASP A 53 -3.92 12.10 15.34
N GLU A 54 -3.12 11.09 15.71
CA GLU A 54 -2.67 10.82 17.08
C GLU A 54 -1.85 11.99 17.64
N ALA A 55 -0.83 12.47 16.92
CA ALA A 55 -0.03 13.62 17.34
C ALA A 55 -0.88 14.89 17.53
N ARG A 56 -1.90 15.10 16.68
CA ARG A 56 -2.87 16.19 16.85
C ARG A 56 -3.75 16.01 18.08
N ALA A 57 -4.17 14.78 18.39
CA ALA A 57 -4.92 14.50 19.61
C ALA A 57 -4.06 14.76 20.87
N ASP A 58 -2.76 14.46 20.80
CA ASP A 58 -1.81 14.81 21.84
C ASP A 58 -1.62 16.32 21.97
N GLU A 59 -1.63 17.08 20.88
CA GLU A 59 -1.63 18.55 20.91
C GLU A 59 -2.88 19.09 21.65
N ILE A 60 -4.06 18.56 21.34
CA ILE A 60 -5.29 18.93 22.03
C ILE A 60 -5.17 18.62 23.52
N THR A 61 -4.71 17.42 23.87
CA THR A 61 -4.50 16.98 25.26
C THR A 61 -3.45 17.84 25.97
N ALA A 62 -2.39 18.24 25.26
CA ALA A 62 -1.34 19.14 25.71
C ALA A 62 -1.89 20.54 26.05
N SER A 63 -2.94 20.98 25.37
CA SER A 63 -3.60 22.27 25.62
C SER A 63 -4.53 22.25 26.85
N LEU A 64 -4.98 21.08 27.31
CA LEU A 64 -5.93 20.96 28.40
C LEU A 64 -5.31 21.34 29.75
N ARG A 65 -6.12 21.97 30.61
CA ARG A 65 -5.79 22.21 32.02
C ARG A 65 -6.06 20.93 32.83
N PRO A 66 -5.28 20.67 33.89
CA PRO A 66 -5.61 19.59 34.83
C PRO A 66 -7.03 19.75 35.36
N ASN A 67 -7.77 18.64 35.44
CA ASN A 67 -9.07 18.64 36.09
C ASN A 67 -8.89 18.59 37.62
N PRO A 68 -9.81 19.17 38.40
CA PRO A 68 -9.84 18.91 39.83
C PRO A 68 -10.25 17.45 40.09
N ASP A 69 -9.57 16.83 41.04
CA ASP A 69 -9.90 15.49 41.51
C ASP A 69 -10.71 15.60 42.80
N PHE A 70 -11.87 14.94 42.82
CA PHE A 70 -12.68 14.77 44.02
C PHE A 70 -12.73 13.29 44.39
N THR A 71 -12.29 12.98 45.60
CA THR A 71 -12.30 11.64 46.14
C THR A 71 -13.14 11.62 47.39
N ALA A 72 -14.17 10.77 47.41
CA ALA A 72 -14.93 10.45 48.61
C ALA A 72 -14.57 9.05 49.07
N SER A 73 -14.19 8.89 50.33
CA SER A 73 -13.89 7.61 50.94
C SER A 73 -14.55 7.46 52.30
N THR A 74 -14.74 6.20 52.70
CA THR A 74 -15.24 5.86 54.03
C THR A 74 -14.27 4.90 54.69
N ASP A 75 -13.95 5.15 55.95
CA ASP A 75 -13.05 4.30 56.74
C ASP A 75 -13.67 3.96 58.11
N GLY A 76 -13.24 2.87 58.74
CA GLY A 76 -13.72 2.46 60.05
C GLY A 76 -15.13 1.84 60.08
N THR A 77 -15.69 1.46 58.92
CA THR A 77 -17.02 0.84 58.85
C THR A 77 -17.01 -0.58 59.44
N GLN A 78 -17.67 -0.75 60.58
CA GLN A 78 -17.81 -2.04 61.23
C GLN A 78 -19.17 -2.67 60.89
N ILE A 79 -19.16 -3.78 60.13
CA ILE A 79 -20.36 -4.52 59.71
C ILE A 79 -20.61 -5.80 60.52
N THR A 80 -19.82 -6.01 61.58
CA THR A 80 -19.94 -7.15 62.50
C THR A 80 -20.13 -6.65 63.94
N PRO A 81 -20.82 -7.41 64.81
CA PRO A 81 -20.94 -7.03 66.21
C PRO A 81 -19.56 -6.94 66.89
N HIS A 82 -19.36 -5.88 67.68
CA HIS A 82 -18.20 -5.73 68.56
C HIS A 82 -18.67 -5.72 70.00
N GLU A 83 -18.03 -6.52 70.86
CA GLU A 83 -18.44 -6.71 72.27
C GLU A 83 -19.93 -7.09 72.44
N GLY A 84 -20.48 -7.86 71.49
CA GLY A 84 -21.88 -8.32 71.54
C GLY A 84 -22.92 -7.26 71.18
N VAL A 85 -22.52 -6.05 70.78
CA VAL A 85 -23.42 -4.98 70.36
C VAL A 85 -23.29 -4.75 68.84
N PHE A 86 -24.40 -4.86 68.12
CA PHE A 86 -24.44 -4.59 66.68
C PHE A 86 -24.75 -3.10 66.44
N ARG A 87 -23.73 -2.32 66.08
CA ARG A 87 -23.85 -0.90 65.73
C ARG A 87 -23.20 -0.61 64.38
N PRO A 88 -23.83 -1.03 63.27
CA PRO A 88 -23.29 -0.75 61.95
C PRO A 88 -23.12 0.76 61.76
N PHE A 89 -22.00 1.15 61.12
CA PHE A 89 -21.62 2.54 60.84
C PHE A 89 -21.26 3.42 62.05
N SER A 90 -21.30 2.90 63.28
CA SER A 90 -20.87 3.64 64.47
C SER A 90 -19.35 3.81 64.44
N GLY A 91 -18.88 5.04 64.24
CA GLY A 91 -17.44 5.34 64.09
C GLY A 91 -16.94 5.35 62.64
N THR A 92 -17.81 5.18 61.64
CA THR A 92 -17.44 5.37 60.23
C THR A 92 -17.04 6.82 59.98
N LEU A 93 -15.82 7.00 59.46
CA LEU A 93 -15.31 8.27 58.99
C LEU A 93 -15.66 8.45 57.53
N TYR A 94 -16.26 9.59 57.19
CA TYR A 94 -16.54 10.00 55.81
C TYR A 94 -15.54 11.11 55.45
N ILE A 95 -14.72 10.88 54.44
CA ILE A 95 -13.66 11.79 54.02
C ILE A 95 -13.95 12.22 52.59
N GLY A 96 -14.03 13.52 52.37
CA GLY A 96 -14.07 14.12 51.03
C GLY A 96 -12.81 14.94 50.81
N THR A 97 -12.03 14.60 49.80
CA THR A 97 -10.81 15.30 49.42
C THR A 97 -11.00 15.92 48.05
N LEU A 98 -10.79 17.24 47.95
CA LEU A 98 -10.70 17.95 46.68
C LEU A 98 -9.26 18.39 46.47
N SER A 99 -8.65 17.99 45.36
CA SER A 99 -7.31 18.41 44.97
C SER A 99 -7.32 19.01 43.57
N TYR A 100 -6.51 20.04 43.36
CA TYR A 100 -6.35 20.67 42.04
C TYR A 100 -4.87 20.97 41.79
N LEU A 101 -4.33 20.42 40.70
CA LEU A 101 -2.96 20.70 40.29
C LEU A 101 -2.87 22.08 39.63
N HIS A 102 -2.20 23.02 40.28
CA HIS A 102 -1.92 24.33 39.71
C HIS A 102 -0.59 24.32 38.95
N GLU A 103 -0.65 24.47 37.62
CA GLU A 103 0.52 24.60 36.76
C GLU A 103 1.15 26.00 36.89
N ARG A 104 2.49 26.07 37.04
CA ARG A 104 3.26 27.33 37.17
C ARG A 104 4.14 27.57 35.95
N GLN A 105 4.67 28.80 35.82
CA GLN A 105 5.71 29.18 34.84
C GLN A 105 5.38 28.79 33.39
N HIS A 106 4.15 29.02 32.96
CA HIS A 106 3.73 28.71 31.59
C HIS A 106 3.96 27.25 31.14
N LYS A 107 3.99 26.31 32.10
CA LYS A 107 4.23 24.88 31.83
C LYS A 107 3.26 24.32 30.79
N ARG A 108 2.01 24.81 30.77
CA ARG A 108 1.01 24.41 29.78
C ARG A 108 1.37 24.90 28.38
N GLU A 109 1.71 26.17 28.23
CA GLU A 109 2.08 26.75 26.94
C GLU A 109 3.32 26.06 26.35
N LEU A 110 4.30 25.75 27.19
CA LEU A 110 5.51 25.01 26.77
C LEU A 110 5.19 23.55 26.39
N ARG A 111 4.29 22.89 27.13
CA ARG A 111 3.81 21.54 26.80
C ARG A 111 3.06 21.53 25.46
N LEU A 112 2.23 22.53 25.20
CA LEU A 112 1.55 22.71 23.92
C LEU A 112 2.54 22.97 22.78
N ALA A 113 3.49 23.89 22.96
CA ALA A 113 4.50 24.20 21.95
C ALA A 113 5.36 22.96 21.59
N SER A 114 5.71 22.14 22.59
CA SER A 114 6.40 20.88 22.39
C SER A 114 5.54 19.86 21.61
N ALA A 115 4.25 19.74 21.93
CA ALA A 115 3.34 18.85 21.18
C ALA A 115 3.12 19.31 19.73
N GLN A 116 3.10 20.63 19.48
CA GLN A 116 3.05 21.19 18.13
C GLN A 116 4.29 20.85 17.31
N GLN A 117 5.48 20.92 17.91
CA GLN A 117 6.73 20.49 17.27
C GLN A 117 6.70 18.99 16.97
N ALA A 118 6.23 18.16 17.91
CA ALA A 118 6.06 16.73 17.68
C ALA A 118 5.10 16.43 16.51
N THR A 119 4.00 17.19 16.39
CA THR A 119 3.08 17.08 15.25
C THR A 119 3.75 17.48 13.94
N ALA A 120 4.56 18.55 13.94
CA ALA A 120 5.31 18.98 12.76
C ALA A 120 6.32 17.92 12.30
N ILE A 121 7.02 17.28 13.24
CA ILE A 121 7.93 16.14 12.99
C ILE A 121 7.15 14.98 12.36
N ALA A 122 6.00 14.59 12.93
CA ALA A 122 5.16 13.52 12.39
C ALA A 122 4.70 13.80 10.95
N VAL A 123 4.35 15.05 10.63
CA VAL A 123 4.00 15.47 9.27
C VAL A 123 5.19 15.36 8.31
N SER A 124 6.37 15.81 8.72
CA SER A 124 7.61 15.70 7.92
C SER A 124 7.98 14.24 7.66
N ALA A 125 7.93 13.40 8.70
CA ALA A 125 8.19 11.96 8.60
C ALA A 125 7.20 11.26 7.65
N GLN A 126 5.91 11.61 7.71
CA GLN A 126 4.90 11.08 6.78
C GLN A 126 5.19 11.49 5.34
N SER A 127 5.59 12.73 5.11
CA SER A 127 5.96 13.20 3.77
C SER A 127 7.21 12.48 3.24
N ASP A 128 8.17 12.12 4.10
CA ASP A 128 9.33 11.32 3.69
C ASP A 128 8.94 9.87 3.37
N LEU A 129 8.07 9.29 4.19
CA LEU A 129 7.50 7.97 3.95
C LEU A 129 6.78 7.92 2.59
N GLU A 130 5.93 8.91 2.27
CA GLU A 130 5.28 9.00 0.97
C GLU A 130 6.32 9.11 -0.16
N ARG A 131 7.35 9.94 0.01
CA ARG A 131 8.43 10.09 -0.99
C ARG A 131 9.10 8.75 -1.31
N ASN A 132 9.50 8.00 -0.28
CA ASN A 132 10.17 6.70 -0.46
C ASN A 132 9.23 5.66 -1.07
N LEU A 133 7.97 5.62 -0.64
CA LEU A 133 6.97 4.71 -1.19
C LEU A 133 6.62 5.02 -2.65
N MET A 134 6.53 6.31 -3.02
CA MET A 134 6.35 6.74 -4.40
C MET A 134 7.54 6.38 -5.29
N PHE A 135 8.75 6.51 -4.77
CA PHE A 135 9.95 6.07 -5.47
C PHE A 135 9.93 4.56 -5.74
N ASN A 136 9.64 3.75 -4.72
CA ASN A 136 9.54 2.30 -4.86
C ASN A 136 8.42 1.88 -5.83
N LEU A 137 7.27 2.56 -5.79
CA LEU A 137 6.18 2.35 -6.74
C LEU A 137 6.63 2.65 -8.18
N ARG A 138 7.34 3.75 -8.39
CA ARG A 138 7.85 4.13 -9.71
C ARG A 138 8.86 3.12 -10.22
N ASP A 139 9.79 2.67 -9.39
CA ASP A 139 10.75 1.63 -9.74
C ASP A 139 10.04 0.34 -10.17
N ALA A 140 9.06 -0.13 -9.40
CA ALA A 140 8.28 -1.31 -9.74
C ALA A 140 7.48 -1.13 -11.05
N PHE A 141 6.87 0.04 -11.26
CA PHE A 141 6.13 0.35 -12.49
C PHE A 141 7.04 0.32 -13.72
N VAL A 142 8.19 1.00 -13.65
CA VAL A 142 9.18 1.03 -14.73
C VAL A 142 9.76 -0.38 -14.97
N ARG A 143 9.97 -1.16 -13.92
CA ARG A 143 10.43 -2.55 -14.04
C ARG A 143 9.46 -3.41 -14.85
N VAL A 144 8.14 -3.23 -14.71
CA VAL A 144 7.17 -3.93 -15.56
C VAL A 144 7.33 -3.52 -17.02
N LEU A 145 7.44 -2.23 -17.31
CA LEU A 145 7.66 -1.74 -18.69
C LEU A 145 8.95 -2.31 -19.30
N LEU A 146 10.04 -2.32 -18.52
CA LEU A 146 11.31 -2.91 -18.93
C LEU A 146 11.17 -4.41 -19.24
N GLN A 147 10.54 -5.19 -18.35
CA GLN A 147 10.36 -6.63 -18.60
C GLN A 147 9.42 -6.92 -19.78
N LYS A 148 8.47 -6.02 -20.09
CA LYS A 148 7.67 -6.10 -21.32
C LYS A 148 8.55 -5.91 -22.56
N ALA A 149 9.45 -4.92 -22.56
CA ALA A 149 10.38 -4.70 -23.66
C ALA A 149 11.34 -5.90 -23.84
N VAL A 150 11.89 -6.43 -22.75
CA VAL A 150 12.75 -7.64 -22.78
C VAL A 150 12.00 -8.84 -23.34
N LEU A 151 10.74 -9.06 -22.94
CA LEU A 151 9.91 -10.12 -23.50
C LEU A 151 9.64 -9.92 -24.99
N GLY A 152 9.44 -8.67 -25.43
CA GLY A 152 9.32 -8.33 -26.85
C GLY A 152 10.55 -8.76 -27.65
N VAL A 153 11.73 -8.35 -27.20
CA VAL A 153 13.01 -8.72 -27.82
C VAL A 153 13.23 -10.24 -27.81
N ALA A 154 12.91 -10.93 -26.72
CA ALA A 154 13.06 -12.39 -26.65
C ALA A 154 12.16 -13.13 -27.66
N LYS A 155 10.94 -12.61 -27.90
CA LYS A 155 10.03 -13.15 -28.93
C LYS A 155 10.56 -12.88 -30.34
N GLU A 156 11.01 -11.67 -30.61
CA GLU A 156 11.61 -11.32 -31.90
C GLU A 156 12.83 -12.17 -32.21
N ASN A 157 13.69 -12.41 -31.21
CA ASN A 157 14.89 -13.24 -31.36
C ASN A 157 14.55 -14.68 -31.75
N ILE A 158 13.60 -15.33 -31.07
CA ILE A 158 13.24 -16.72 -31.40
C ILE A 158 12.53 -16.80 -32.77
N GLU A 159 11.68 -15.83 -33.10
CA GLU A 159 11.02 -15.77 -34.41
C GLU A 159 12.02 -15.58 -35.54
N GLU A 160 13.04 -14.74 -35.35
CA GLU A 160 14.09 -14.54 -36.35
C GLU A 160 15.01 -15.76 -36.46
N TYR A 161 15.33 -16.39 -35.32
CA TYR A 161 16.12 -17.63 -35.31
C TYR A 161 15.40 -18.80 -35.99
N ASP A 162 14.08 -18.90 -35.84
CA ASP A 162 13.25 -19.88 -36.53
C ASP A 162 13.31 -19.70 -38.07
N LYS A 163 13.39 -18.46 -38.56
CA LYS A 163 13.64 -18.18 -39.99
C LYS A 163 15.04 -18.63 -40.41
N GLU A 164 16.06 -18.37 -39.60
CA GLU A 164 17.44 -18.79 -39.87
C GLU A 164 17.56 -20.32 -39.95
N ILE A 165 16.91 -21.05 -39.04
CA ILE A 165 16.82 -22.52 -39.08
C ILE A 165 16.15 -22.97 -40.37
N GLY A 166 15.04 -22.34 -40.78
CA GLY A 166 14.36 -22.65 -42.04
C GLY A 166 15.27 -22.54 -43.27
N ILE A 167 16.04 -21.45 -43.36
CA ILE A 167 17.02 -21.24 -44.44
C ILE A 167 18.08 -22.34 -44.43
N ASN A 168 18.62 -22.68 -43.27
CA ASN A 168 19.64 -23.72 -43.15
C ASN A 168 19.09 -25.13 -43.38
N GLN A 169 17.82 -25.37 -43.06
CA GLN A 169 17.13 -26.63 -43.36
C GLN A 169 17.06 -26.85 -44.88
N ASP A 170 16.77 -25.81 -45.65
CA ASP A 170 16.75 -25.91 -47.12
C ASP A 170 18.15 -26.12 -47.69
N ARG A 171 19.16 -25.43 -47.14
CA ARG A 171 20.58 -25.68 -47.49
C ARG A 171 21.02 -27.12 -47.19
N TYR A 172 20.54 -27.70 -46.10
CA TYR A 172 20.81 -29.09 -45.76
C TYR A 172 20.16 -30.06 -46.75
N LYS A 173 18.90 -29.83 -47.13
CA LYS A 173 18.19 -30.67 -48.13
C LYS A 173 18.90 -30.72 -49.48
N VAL A 174 19.53 -29.62 -49.89
CA VAL A 174 20.32 -29.56 -51.15
C VAL A 174 21.78 -29.95 -50.97
N GLY A 175 22.19 -30.41 -49.79
CA GLY A 175 23.55 -30.87 -49.49
C GLY A 175 24.60 -29.77 -49.32
N ALA A 176 24.18 -28.51 -49.18
CA ALA A 176 25.07 -27.36 -49.05
C ALA A 176 25.64 -27.15 -47.62
N ILE A 177 25.12 -27.85 -46.61
CA ILE A 177 25.67 -27.89 -45.25
C ILE A 177 25.65 -29.32 -44.69
N ALA A 178 26.54 -29.62 -43.75
CA ALA A 178 26.60 -30.92 -43.10
C ALA A 178 25.47 -31.11 -42.08
N LYS A 179 25.04 -32.37 -41.86
CA LYS A 179 24.02 -32.72 -40.85
C LYS A 179 24.41 -32.25 -39.45
N VAL A 180 25.68 -32.37 -39.08
CA VAL A 180 26.19 -31.97 -37.77
C VAL A 180 26.05 -30.46 -37.54
N ASP A 181 26.26 -29.66 -38.58
CA ASP A 181 26.14 -28.19 -38.50
C ASP A 181 24.67 -27.79 -38.38
N PHE A 182 23.78 -28.42 -39.15
CA PHE A 182 22.34 -28.19 -39.02
C PHE A 182 21.82 -28.58 -37.63
N GLN A 183 22.22 -29.74 -37.10
CA GLN A 183 21.82 -30.18 -35.76
C GLN A 183 22.34 -29.26 -34.66
N ARG A 184 23.50 -28.60 -34.86
CA ARG A 184 24.00 -27.61 -33.91
C ARG A 184 23.10 -26.37 -33.85
N LEU A 185 22.61 -25.89 -34.99
CA LEU A 185 21.65 -24.78 -35.04
C LEU A 185 20.33 -25.15 -34.35
N ASP A 186 19.82 -26.34 -34.62
CA ASP A 186 18.60 -26.85 -33.97
C ASP A 186 18.76 -26.93 -32.45
N LEU A 187 19.91 -27.39 -31.95
CA LEU A 187 20.22 -27.40 -30.51
C LEU A 187 20.32 -26.00 -29.91
N GLN A 188 20.86 -25.03 -30.65
CA GLN A 188 20.99 -23.65 -30.17
C GLN A 188 19.62 -22.95 -30.03
N ARG A 189 18.58 -23.42 -30.74
CA ARG A 189 17.20 -22.94 -30.57
C ARG A 189 16.69 -23.06 -29.13
N VAL A 190 17.09 -24.14 -28.44
CA VAL A 190 16.71 -24.39 -27.04
C VAL A 190 17.15 -23.25 -26.11
N GLN A 191 18.27 -22.58 -26.42
CA GLN A 191 18.71 -21.42 -25.66
C GLN A 191 17.71 -20.26 -25.80
N PHE A 192 17.23 -19.97 -27.01
CA PHE A 192 16.23 -18.92 -27.24
C PHE A 192 14.88 -19.24 -26.59
N GLU A 193 14.47 -20.52 -26.56
CA GLU A 193 13.28 -20.96 -25.80
C GLU A 193 13.42 -20.73 -24.30
N SER A 194 14.60 -21.02 -23.74
CA SER A 194 14.93 -20.77 -22.34
C SER A 194 14.91 -19.27 -22.02
N ASP A 195 15.46 -18.43 -22.91
CA ASP A 195 15.47 -16.98 -22.75
C ASP A 195 14.05 -16.40 -22.79
N LEU A 196 13.21 -16.87 -23.72
CA LEU A 196 11.79 -16.50 -23.79
C LEU A 196 11.04 -16.87 -22.51
N THR A 197 11.24 -18.10 -22.01
CA THR A 197 10.59 -18.57 -20.79
C THR A 197 11.02 -17.75 -19.58
N THR A 198 12.32 -17.45 -19.48
CA THR A 198 12.87 -16.56 -18.44
C THR A 198 12.23 -15.17 -18.50
N ALA A 199 12.12 -14.58 -19.69
CA ALA A 199 11.52 -13.27 -19.86
C ALA A 199 10.02 -13.25 -19.46
N GLN A 200 9.27 -14.33 -19.78
CA GLN A 200 7.88 -14.48 -19.37
C GLN A 200 7.73 -14.54 -17.84
N VAL A 201 8.59 -15.32 -17.17
CA VAL A 201 8.59 -15.43 -15.70
C VAL A 201 8.98 -14.09 -15.07
N ASN A 202 10.01 -13.42 -15.56
CA ASN A 202 10.44 -12.12 -15.05
C ASN A 202 9.35 -11.05 -15.16
N LEU A 203 8.64 -11.01 -16.30
CA LEU A 203 7.49 -10.12 -16.45
C LEU A 203 6.37 -10.45 -15.44
N ARG A 204 6.06 -11.74 -15.27
CA ARG A 204 5.04 -12.18 -14.30
C ARG A 204 5.42 -11.77 -12.88
N THR A 205 6.69 -11.95 -12.48
CA THR A 205 7.22 -11.53 -11.18
C THR A 205 7.12 -10.01 -11.00
N ALA A 206 7.57 -9.23 -11.98
CA ALA A 206 7.49 -7.77 -11.91
C ALA A 206 6.03 -7.27 -11.76
N LYS A 207 5.08 -7.91 -12.45
CA LYS A 207 3.65 -7.61 -12.29
C LYS A 207 3.15 -7.93 -10.88
N ILE A 208 3.55 -9.06 -10.30
CA ILE A 208 3.19 -9.44 -8.93
C ILE A 208 3.74 -8.43 -7.92
N ASP A 209 5.00 -8.01 -8.07
CA ASP A 209 5.63 -7.02 -7.18
C ASP A 209 4.85 -5.69 -7.19
N LEU A 210 4.43 -5.23 -8.38
CA LEU A 210 3.61 -4.03 -8.52
C LEU A 210 2.21 -4.21 -7.91
N LEU A 211 1.55 -5.34 -8.15
CA LEU A 211 0.24 -5.65 -7.56
C LEU A 211 0.29 -5.69 -6.02
N GLN A 212 1.40 -6.20 -5.44
CA GLN A 212 1.61 -6.19 -3.99
C GLN A 212 1.67 -4.76 -3.43
N LEU A 213 2.40 -3.85 -4.09
CA LEU A 213 2.46 -2.44 -3.70
C LEU A 213 1.10 -1.74 -3.80
N LEU A 214 0.31 -2.07 -4.82
CA LEU A 214 -1.05 -1.56 -5.03
C LEU A 214 -2.10 -2.20 -4.12
N ARG A 215 -1.73 -3.27 -3.40
CA ARG A 215 -2.65 -4.14 -2.65
C ARG A 215 -3.81 -4.63 -3.53
N ASP A 216 -3.51 -4.89 -4.78
CA ASP A 216 -4.50 -5.31 -5.77
C ASP A 216 -4.49 -6.83 -5.93
N ARG A 217 -5.68 -7.42 -6.09
CA ARG A 217 -5.89 -8.87 -6.21
C ARG A 217 -6.27 -9.30 -7.62
N THR A 218 -6.24 -8.39 -8.59
CA THR A 218 -6.42 -8.73 -10.00
C THR A 218 -5.47 -9.88 -10.38
N PRO A 219 -5.97 -10.93 -11.06
CA PRO A 219 -5.11 -11.99 -11.57
C PRO A 219 -3.97 -11.42 -12.43
N VAL A 220 -2.75 -11.93 -12.25
CA VAL A 220 -1.55 -11.39 -12.93
C VAL A 220 -1.67 -11.38 -14.46
N ASP A 221 -2.40 -12.35 -15.01
CA ASP A 221 -2.61 -12.50 -16.45
C ASP A 221 -3.64 -11.48 -16.99
N GLU A 222 -4.47 -10.89 -16.12
CA GLU A 222 -5.44 -9.82 -16.42
C GLU A 222 -4.90 -8.43 -16.05
N PHE A 223 -3.72 -8.34 -15.42
CA PHE A 223 -3.10 -7.08 -15.05
C PHE A 223 -2.09 -6.64 -16.10
N ASP A 224 -2.16 -5.38 -16.51
CA ASP A 224 -1.14 -4.78 -17.37
C ASP A 224 -0.95 -3.30 -17.06
N VAL A 225 0.18 -2.75 -17.51
CA VAL A 225 0.50 -1.32 -17.46
C VAL A 225 0.88 -0.81 -18.83
N LYS A 226 0.56 0.44 -19.10
CA LYS A 226 0.87 1.10 -20.37
C LYS A 226 1.34 2.51 -20.10
N GLU A 227 2.58 2.78 -20.51
CA GLU A 227 3.18 4.11 -20.57
C GLU A 227 4.23 4.08 -21.67
N GLU A 228 4.60 5.26 -22.17
CA GLU A 228 5.78 5.39 -23.01
C GLU A 228 7.03 5.11 -22.17
N PHE A 229 7.87 4.19 -22.65
CA PHE A 229 9.13 3.82 -22.00
C PHE A 229 10.29 4.28 -22.88
N ASP A 230 10.56 5.58 -22.83
CA ASP A 230 11.67 6.20 -23.53
C ASP A 230 12.63 6.87 -22.55
N PHE A 231 13.89 6.96 -22.93
CA PHE A 231 14.93 7.63 -22.15
C PHE A 231 15.14 9.04 -22.68
N GLU A 232 14.83 10.03 -21.84
CA GLU A 232 15.19 11.42 -22.10
C GLU A 232 16.30 11.84 -21.14
N GLU A 233 17.38 12.40 -21.68
CA GLU A 233 18.47 12.92 -20.87
C GLU A 233 17.97 14.16 -20.08
N PRO A 234 18.06 14.14 -18.74
CA PRO A 234 17.57 15.26 -17.94
C PRO A 234 18.38 16.52 -18.25
N ALA A 235 17.69 17.61 -18.62
CA ALA A 235 18.34 18.91 -18.85
C ALA A 235 18.81 19.63 -17.56
N ILE A 236 18.68 18.98 -16.39
CA ILE A 236 18.94 19.58 -15.09
C ILE A 236 20.37 19.29 -14.63
N THR A 237 21.04 20.29 -14.08
CA THR A 237 22.41 20.14 -13.59
C THR A 237 22.47 19.50 -12.20
N LEU A 238 23.64 18.94 -11.84
CA LEU A 238 23.86 18.36 -10.51
C LEU A 238 23.67 19.40 -9.38
N ASP A 239 24.09 20.64 -9.61
CA ASP A 239 23.98 21.70 -8.60
C ASP A 239 22.52 22.11 -8.39
N GLU A 240 21.72 22.18 -9.45
CA GLU A 240 20.27 22.42 -9.36
C GLU A 240 19.56 21.28 -8.61
N LEU A 241 19.93 20.02 -8.87
CA LEU A 241 19.41 18.87 -8.14
C LEU A 241 19.77 18.93 -6.64
N ARG A 242 21.00 19.33 -6.32
CA ARG A 242 21.43 19.50 -4.92
C ARG A 242 20.66 20.61 -4.23
N ALA A 243 20.48 21.75 -4.87
CA ALA A 243 19.72 22.87 -4.33
C ALA A 243 18.23 22.51 -4.12
N ALA A 244 17.64 21.80 -5.09
CA ALA A 244 16.29 21.26 -4.96
C ALA A 244 16.20 20.28 -3.77
N ALA A 245 17.12 19.33 -3.68
CA ALA A 245 17.14 18.34 -2.60
C ALA A 245 17.25 19.00 -1.20
N LEU A 246 18.11 20.01 -1.03
CA LEU A 246 18.27 20.69 0.26
C LEU A 246 17.04 21.52 0.66
N SER A 247 16.25 22.00 -0.29
CA SER A 247 15.06 22.82 0.00
C SER A 247 13.78 21.99 0.18
N THR A 248 13.69 20.81 -0.46
CA THR A 248 12.44 20.03 -0.49
C THR A 248 12.44 18.78 0.38
N ARG A 249 13.61 18.22 0.74
CA ARG A 249 13.72 16.95 1.48
C ARG A 249 12.97 16.97 2.81
N PRO A 250 11.90 16.16 2.97
CA PRO A 250 11.14 16.11 4.22
C PRO A 250 11.97 15.57 5.40
N ASP A 251 12.88 14.64 5.16
CA ASP A 251 13.79 14.10 6.18
C ASP A 251 14.78 15.15 6.72
N LEU A 252 15.24 16.09 5.88
CA LEU A 252 16.03 17.22 6.35
C LEU A 252 15.19 18.17 7.22
N LYS A 253 13.93 18.41 6.83
CA LYS A 253 13.00 19.26 7.61
C LYS A 253 12.68 18.63 8.96
N GLU A 254 12.47 17.32 9.01
CA GLU A 254 12.27 16.55 10.23
C GLU A 254 13.47 16.72 11.20
N ALA A 255 14.69 16.56 10.68
CA ALA A 255 15.92 16.73 11.47
C ALA A 255 16.13 18.17 11.99
N GLN A 256 15.58 19.18 11.32
CA GLN A 256 15.62 20.58 11.77
C GLN A 256 14.56 20.88 12.85
N GLN A 257 13.49 20.09 12.92
CA GLN A 257 12.38 20.25 13.86
C GLN A 257 12.59 19.48 15.16
N SER A 258 13.45 18.46 15.14
CA SER A 258 13.82 17.60 16.28
C SER A 258 14.91 18.24 17.16
#